data_AF-A0A936LU01-F1
#
_entry.id   AF-A0A936LU01-F1
#
_cell.length_a   1.000
_cell.length_b   1.000
_cell.length_c   1.000
_cell.angle_alpha   90.00
_cell.angle_beta   90.00
_cell.angle_gamma   90.00
#
_symmetry.space_group_name_H-M   'P 1'
#
loop_
_entity.id
_entity.type
_entity.pdbx_description
1 polymer ?
#
loop_
_entity_poly.entity_id
_entity_poly.type
_entity_poly.pdbx_seq_one_letter_code
_entity_poly.pdbx_strand_id
1 'polypeptide(L)'
;MNGRRLGVFVWSWLLAFMPRAQHVIELGTGTFAVPGLHEPIDSVVLAFDPLAPIGTVYKGVPEQPVPAYLSGPTDRVLHNFLSGGEPAEGGPGLVIKVNMLHLSEHTVKGTGRASCALHLEVLRREGPATWVRVYAHGTNALWRGAGVTGAHDRTLASAFTECLAGYVAARDAQRLESVVMGPTGLQVVPEGSALLAALAAIPRRGLYHTYMDALRDSPDTLTPFVLERRDPVEMPRSMRMKGDTASELRKALWGCSDGVRRYVNVDGHFLELSRDAAALRTRVRFSEVDPEMAVMGAVMFGALGGAFGAAASLRERSVPVRVDLLTGRLVSDPERWSEVPVPTDDVRRAEVLFMHSRSGRQEAPISLQVPGREGSVHMAKGQYHTMLLEPRQQEFIVKAQVGSMAPVDVAVNANELVQQVFLLKADKRGAIKVSRLNWEMSQAILNNLHDEDRVP
;
A
#
# COMPACT_ATOMS: atom_id res chain seq x y z
N MET A 1 12.27 52.59 34.60
CA MET A 1 12.41 51.15 34.93
C MET A 1 11.14 50.45 34.48
N ASN A 2 11.20 49.57 33.46
CA ASN A 2 10.23 48.49 33.26
C ASN A 2 10.78 47.52 32.22
N GLY A 3 10.94 46.28 32.64
CA GLY A 3 11.65 45.23 31.93
C GLY A 3 10.77 44.36 31.05
N ARG A 4 11.43 43.83 30.01
CA ARG A 4 11.31 42.49 29.40
C ARG A 4 9.91 41.87 29.26
N ARG A 5 9.47 41.73 28.01
CA ARG A 5 8.77 40.52 27.49
C ARG A 5 9.20 40.22 26.05
N LEU A 6 10.37 39.60 25.89
CA LEU A 6 10.67 38.73 24.75
C LEU A 6 10.41 37.30 25.23
N GLY A 7 9.46 36.59 24.61
CA GLY A 7 9.27 35.17 24.93
C GLY A 7 7.89 34.62 24.63
N VAL A 8 7.42 34.69 23.38
CA VAL A 8 6.29 33.85 22.92
C VAL A 8 6.47 33.36 21.46
N PHE A 9 7.34 33.97 20.64
CA PHE A 9 7.40 33.65 19.20
C PHE A 9 8.25 32.44 18.77
N VAL A 10 8.85 31.68 19.69
CA VAL A 10 9.81 30.60 19.33
C VAL A 10 9.17 29.19 19.28
N TRP A 11 7.97 28.99 19.85
CA TRP A 11 7.40 27.64 19.96
C TRP A 11 6.69 27.13 18.70
N SER A 12 6.18 28.00 17.84
CA SER A 12 5.49 27.58 16.60
C SER A 12 6.44 27.11 15.49
N TRP A 13 7.72 27.51 15.54
CA TRP A 13 8.73 27.06 14.57
C TRP A 13 9.33 25.70 14.93
N LEU A 14 9.36 25.32 16.23
CA LEU A 14 9.92 24.04 16.68
C LEU A 14 9.03 22.83 16.37
N LEU A 15 7.72 23.01 16.18
CA LEU A 15 6.81 21.93 15.79
C LEU A 15 6.83 21.63 14.27
N ALA A 16 7.31 22.57 13.44
CA ALA A 16 7.44 22.37 11.99
C ALA A 16 8.69 21.55 11.60
N PHE A 17 9.60 21.29 12.53
CA PHE A 17 10.84 20.53 12.33
C PHE A 17 10.92 19.26 13.19
N MET A 18 9.79 18.71 13.62
CA MET A 18 9.84 17.34 14.13
C MET A 18 10.16 16.41 12.95
N PRO A 19 11.30 15.71 12.96
CA PRO A 19 11.61 14.74 11.91
C PRO A 19 10.45 13.75 11.87
N ARG A 20 9.81 13.63 10.69
CA ARG A 20 8.76 12.62 10.49
C ARG A 20 9.34 11.28 10.91
N ALA A 21 8.62 10.55 11.77
CA ALA A 21 9.06 9.24 12.21
C ALA A 21 9.38 8.38 10.96
N GLN A 22 10.54 7.73 10.98
CA GLN A 22 10.99 6.84 9.91
C GLN A 22 11.23 5.44 10.45
N HIS A 23 11.21 4.44 9.58
CA HIS A 23 11.63 3.09 9.90
C HIS A 23 12.89 2.76 9.13
N VAL A 24 13.91 2.29 9.86
CA VAL A 24 15.15 1.83 9.27
C VAL A 24 15.18 0.32 9.43
N ILE A 25 15.37 -0.37 8.33
CA ILE A 25 15.48 -1.82 8.25
C ILE A 25 16.96 -2.14 8.16
N GLU A 26 17.43 -2.91 9.12
CA GLU A 26 18.76 -3.49 9.11
C GLU A 26 18.63 -4.90 8.53
N LEU A 27 19.13 -5.09 7.32
CA LEU A 27 19.30 -6.43 6.78
C LEU A 27 20.47 -7.06 7.55
N GLY A 28 20.18 -8.09 8.34
CA GLY A 28 21.22 -8.83 9.04
C GLY A 28 22.21 -9.41 8.04
N THR A 29 23.48 -9.47 8.42
CA THR A 29 24.53 -10.19 7.66
C THR A 29 24.38 -11.72 7.75
N GLY A 30 23.17 -12.21 8.02
CA GLY A 30 22.87 -13.63 7.98
C GLY A 30 23.15 -14.17 6.58
N THR A 31 23.48 -15.46 6.50
CA THR A 31 23.77 -16.13 5.23
C THR A 31 22.53 -16.16 4.36
N PHE A 32 22.32 -15.12 3.55
CA PHE A 32 21.50 -15.20 2.36
C PHE A 32 22.12 -16.28 1.47
N ALA A 33 21.40 -17.39 1.31
CA ALA A 33 21.88 -18.52 0.54
C ALA A 33 20.77 -18.96 -0.41
N VAL A 34 21.10 -19.01 -1.69
CA VAL A 34 20.24 -19.56 -2.73
C VAL A 34 20.88 -20.87 -3.17
N PRO A 35 20.29 -22.04 -2.85
CA PRO A 35 20.84 -23.32 -3.28
C PRO A 35 21.07 -23.35 -4.80
N GLY A 36 22.27 -23.75 -5.22
CA GLY A 36 22.66 -23.85 -6.63
C GLY A 36 23.10 -22.54 -7.28
N LEU A 37 23.07 -21.40 -6.58
CA LEU A 37 23.70 -20.17 -7.02
C LEU A 37 25.19 -20.23 -6.65
N HIS A 38 26.06 -20.32 -7.66
CA HIS A 38 27.51 -20.48 -7.45
C HIS A 38 28.28 -19.25 -7.95
N GLU A 39 27.67 -18.45 -8.82
CA GLU A 39 28.26 -17.25 -9.38
C GLU A 39 28.30 -16.13 -8.32
N PRO A 40 29.43 -15.42 -8.16
CA PRO A 40 29.50 -14.31 -7.23
C PRO A 40 28.63 -13.14 -7.70
N ILE A 41 28.09 -12.36 -6.76
CA ILE A 41 27.39 -11.11 -7.08
C ILE A 41 28.43 -9.97 -7.06
N ASP A 42 28.76 -9.44 -8.24
CA ASP A 42 29.76 -8.37 -8.40
C ASP A 42 29.24 -7.01 -7.95
N SER A 43 27.96 -6.74 -8.23
CA SER A 43 27.34 -5.44 -7.94
C SER A 43 25.83 -5.51 -8.00
N VAL A 44 25.20 -4.58 -7.29
CA VAL A 44 23.77 -4.28 -7.39
C VAL A 44 23.60 -2.91 -8.00
N VAL A 45 22.73 -2.80 -9.01
CA VAL A 45 22.38 -1.54 -9.68
C VAL A 45 20.89 -1.29 -9.47
N LEU A 46 20.51 -0.05 -9.18
CA LEU A 46 19.11 0.34 -9.02
C LEU A 46 18.66 1.16 -10.22
N ALA A 47 17.43 0.94 -10.66
CA ALA A 47 16.76 1.80 -11.63
C ALA A 47 15.95 2.94 -10.96
N PHE A 48 16.14 3.12 -9.64
CA PHE A 48 15.51 4.15 -8.82
C PHE A 48 16.55 4.75 -7.86
N ASP A 49 16.19 5.87 -7.22
CA ASP A 49 17.09 6.59 -6.29
C ASP A 49 17.48 5.68 -5.09
N PRO A 50 18.77 5.41 -4.86
CA PRO A 50 19.24 4.57 -3.76
C PRO A 50 18.90 5.10 -2.36
N LEU A 51 18.57 6.38 -2.24
CA LEU A 51 18.18 7.04 -0.99
C LEU A 51 16.66 7.16 -0.81
N ALA A 52 15.87 6.76 -1.80
CA ALA A 52 14.41 6.77 -1.69
C ALA A 52 13.92 5.73 -0.66
N PRO A 53 12.76 5.97 -0.03
CA PRO A 53 12.12 4.97 0.80
C PRO A 53 11.78 3.74 -0.04
N ILE A 54 12.09 2.56 0.49
CA ILE A 54 11.78 1.27 -0.15
C ILE A 54 10.36 0.82 0.17
N GLY A 55 9.58 1.60 0.91
CA GLY A 55 8.26 1.14 1.36
C GLY A 55 7.61 2.00 2.42
N THR A 56 6.50 1.49 2.96
CA THR A 56 5.75 2.09 4.07
C THR A 56 5.49 1.06 5.14
N VAL A 57 5.71 1.44 6.41
CA VAL A 57 5.39 0.62 7.58
C VAL A 57 4.45 1.35 8.53
N TYR A 58 3.81 0.64 9.45
CA TYR A 58 2.86 1.25 10.38
C TYR A 58 3.46 1.29 11.79
N LYS A 59 3.52 2.48 12.39
CA LYS A 59 4.08 2.69 13.74
C LYS A 59 3.16 3.50 14.63
N GLY A 60 3.24 3.24 15.93
CA GLY A 60 2.56 4.02 16.98
C GLY A 60 1.15 3.53 17.31
N VAL A 61 0.48 4.24 18.22
CA VAL A 61 -0.92 4.04 18.60
C VAL A 61 -1.63 5.40 18.57
N PRO A 62 -2.53 5.67 17.60
CA PRO A 62 -2.93 4.80 16.50
C PRO A 62 -1.78 4.54 15.50
N GLU A 63 -1.84 3.43 14.79
CA GLU A 63 -0.88 3.08 13.74
C GLU A 63 -0.90 4.15 12.63
N GLN A 64 0.24 4.80 12.40
CA GLN A 64 0.43 5.75 11.30
C GLN A 64 1.42 5.21 10.27
N PRO A 65 1.16 5.44 8.97
CA PRO A 65 2.10 5.08 7.93
C PRO A 65 3.36 5.95 8.03
N VAL A 66 4.53 5.31 8.03
CA VAL A 66 5.83 5.96 8.03
C VAL A 66 6.70 5.36 6.93
N PRO A 67 7.55 6.18 6.27
CA PRO A 67 8.45 5.68 5.24
C PRO A 67 9.47 4.70 5.82
N ALA A 68 9.75 3.63 5.07
CA ALA A 68 10.75 2.63 5.39
C ALA A 68 11.98 2.78 4.50
N TYR A 69 13.16 2.76 5.12
CA TYR A 69 14.47 2.86 4.48
C TYR A 69 15.32 1.66 4.88
N LEU A 70 16.32 1.34 4.07
CA LEU A 70 17.43 0.50 4.51
C LEU A 70 18.43 1.34 5.34
N SER A 71 19.28 0.67 6.11
CA SER A 71 20.29 1.32 6.99
C SER A 71 21.37 2.14 6.26
N GLY A 72 21.35 2.17 4.92
CA GLY A 72 22.23 2.96 4.08
C GLY A 72 21.73 3.00 2.63
N PRO A 73 22.56 3.46 1.67
CA PRO A 73 22.22 3.42 0.25
C PRO A 73 21.79 2.02 -0.17
N THR A 74 20.62 1.93 -0.82
CA THR A 74 19.93 0.66 -1.07
C THR A 74 20.78 -0.33 -1.87
N ASP A 75 21.53 0.15 -2.86
CA ASP A 75 22.46 -0.63 -3.68
C ASP A 75 23.55 -1.31 -2.85
N ARG A 76 24.16 -0.56 -1.91
CA ARG A 76 25.24 -1.07 -1.05
C ARG A 76 24.73 -2.06 -0.02
N VAL A 77 23.59 -1.75 0.60
CA VAL A 77 22.99 -2.64 1.60
C VAL A 77 22.57 -3.96 0.95
N LEU A 78 21.93 -3.90 -0.24
CA LEU A 78 21.55 -5.10 -0.98
C LEU A 78 22.77 -5.87 -1.49
N HIS A 79 23.82 -5.21 -1.98
CA HIS A 79 25.04 -5.89 -2.39
C HIS A 79 25.64 -6.66 -1.21
N ASN A 80 25.81 -6.02 -0.05
CA ASN A 80 26.37 -6.68 1.13
C ASN A 80 25.48 -7.85 1.61
N PHE A 81 24.16 -7.69 1.51
CA PHE A 81 23.19 -8.73 1.86
C PHE A 81 23.27 -9.92 0.91
N LEU A 82 23.34 -9.69 -0.42
CA LEU A 82 23.35 -10.74 -1.44
C LEU A 82 24.71 -11.42 -1.60
N SER A 83 25.80 -10.70 -1.33
CA SER A 83 27.18 -11.20 -1.45
C SER A 83 27.66 -11.92 -0.18
N GLY A 84 26.82 -12.09 0.84
CA GLY A 84 27.16 -12.65 2.15
C GLY A 84 27.57 -14.12 2.21
N GLY A 85 27.91 -14.75 1.09
CA GLY A 85 28.49 -16.10 1.00
C GLY A 85 29.93 -16.05 0.48
N GLU A 86 30.76 -17.05 0.78
CA GLU A 86 32.09 -17.15 0.17
C GLU A 86 31.94 -17.26 -1.36
N PRO A 87 32.59 -16.38 -2.15
CA PRO A 87 32.55 -16.49 -3.60
C PRO A 87 33.20 -17.82 -4.00
N ALA A 88 32.49 -18.63 -4.78
CA ALA A 88 33.13 -19.78 -5.40
C ALA A 88 34.23 -19.25 -6.35
N GLU A 89 35.47 -19.72 -6.17
CA GLU A 89 36.58 -19.30 -7.02
C GLU A 89 36.27 -19.58 -8.51
N GLY A 90 36.33 -18.53 -9.33
CA GLY A 90 36.53 -18.68 -10.79
C GLY A 90 35.33 -18.51 -11.73
N GLY A 91 34.18 -18.00 -11.29
CA GLY A 91 33.04 -17.67 -12.18
C GLY A 91 32.98 -16.19 -12.62
N PRO A 92 32.45 -15.86 -13.81
CA PRO A 92 32.11 -14.48 -14.14
C PRO A 92 30.99 -14.01 -13.20
N GLY A 93 31.21 -12.89 -12.51
CA GLY A 93 30.23 -12.41 -11.55
C GLY A 93 28.97 -11.85 -12.20
N LEU A 94 27.89 -11.93 -11.44
CA LEU A 94 26.57 -11.45 -11.81
C LEU A 94 26.40 -10.01 -11.35
N VAL A 95 25.74 -9.21 -12.20
CA VAL A 95 25.24 -7.90 -11.81
C VAL A 95 23.73 -8.02 -11.62
N ILE A 96 23.23 -7.65 -10.44
CA ILE A 96 21.80 -7.65 -10.14
C ILE A 96 21.26 -6.24 -10.35
N LYS A 97 20.39 -6.06 -11.35
CA LYS A 97 19.67 -4.80 -11.55
C LYS A 97 18.30 -4.91 -10.89
N VAL A 98 18.02 -4.03 -9.93
CA VAL A 98 16.71 -3.95 -9.27
C VAL A 98 15.90 -2.82 -9.91
N ASN A 99 14.82 -3.19 -10.57
CA ASN A 99 13.92 -2.23 -11.22
C ASN A 99 12.84 -1.72 -10.26
N MET A 100 12.39 -2.57 -9.33
CA MET A 100 11.39 -2.24 -8.34
C MET A 100 11.72 -2.97 -7.04
N LEU A 101 11.66 -2.24 -5.93
CA LEU A 101 11.67 -2.76 -4.59
C LEU A 101 10.64 -1.99 -3.77
N HIS A 102 9.58 -2.67 -3.32
CA HIS A 102 8.54 -2.04 -2.53
C HIS A 102 8.09 -2.94 -1.38
N LEU A 103 8.33 -2.47 -0.16
CA LEU A 103 7.90 -3.09 1.08
C LEU A 103 6.63 -2.42 1.58
N SER A 104 5.66 -3.22 2.03
CA SER A 104 4.46 -2.70 2.69
C SER A 104 4.06 -3.55 3.88
N GLU A 105 3.71 -2.89 4.97
CA GLU A 105 3.10 -3.48 6.16
C GLU A 105 1.61 -3.15 6.19
N HIS A 106 0.78 -4.07 6.69
CA HIS A 106 -0.63 -3.80 6.95
C HIS A 106 -1.24 -4.78 7.94
N THR A 107 -2.27 -4.31 8.66
CA THR A 107 -3.01 -5.12 9.63
C THR A 107 -4.40 -5.47 9.10
N VAL A 108 -4.71 -6.77 9.05
CA VAL A 108 -6.00 -7.28 8.55
C VAL A 108 -6.60 -8.21 9.58
N LYS A 109 -7.78 -7.84 10.10
CA LYS A 109 -8.50 -8.62 11.13
C LYS A 109 -7.62 -8.94 12.35
N GLY A 110 -6.75 -8.01 12.74
CA GLY A 110 -5.82 -8.19 13.86
C GLY A 110 -4.57 -9.01 13.54
N THR A 111 -4.45 -9.54 12.33
CA THR A 111 -3.21 -10.19 11.86
C THR A 111 -2.41 -9.22 11.03
N GLY A 112 -1.19 -8.93 11.48
CA GLY A 112 -0.27 -8.15 10.71
C GLY A 112 0.34 -8.92 9.53
N ARG A 113 0.70 -8.20 8.47
CA ARG A 113 1.32 -8.75 7.25
C ARG A 113 2.38 -7.81 6.69
N ALA A 114 3.50 -8.38 6.24
CA ALA A 114 4.53 -7.69 5.48
C ALA A 114 4.59 -8.27 4.08
N SER A 115 4.65 -7.42 3.06
CA SER A 115 4.85 -7.84 1.68
C SER A 115 6.04 -7.12 1.06
N CYS A 116 6.73 -7.79 0.14
CA CYS A 116 7.85 -7.24 -0.61
C CYS A 116 7.66 -7.54 -2.09
N ALA A 117 7.25 -6.52 -2.86
CA ALA A 117 7.26 -6.57 -4.31
C ALA A 117 8.69 -6.30 -4.83
N LEU A 118 9.19 -7.20 -5.64
CA LEU A 118 10.54 -7.14 -6.20
C LEU A 118 10.48 -7.43 -7.70
N HIS A 119 11.11 -6.61 -8.52
CA HIS A 119 11.44 -6.95 -9.89
C HIS A 119 12.93 -6.75 -10.11
N LEU A 120 13.62 -7.82 -10.51
CA LEU A 120 15.05 -7.80 -10.78
C LEU A 120 15.39 -8.39 -12.14
N GLU A 121 16.54 -7.98 -12.64
CA GLU A 121 17.21 -8.54 -13.79
C GLU A 121 18.59 -9.05 -13.36
N VAL A 122 18.99 -10.21 -13.88
CA VAL A 122 20.34 -10.76 -13.73
C VAL A 122 21.09 -10.47 -15.02
N LEU A 123 22.23 -9.79 -14.89
CA LEU A 123 23.07 -9.37 -16.00
C LEU A 123 24.45 -10.02 -15.89
N ARG A 124 25.09 -10.25 -17.04
CA ARG A 124 26.52 -10.57 -17.15
C ARG A 124 27.25 -9.41 -17.79
N ARG A 125 28.45 -9.11 -17.30
CA ARG A 125 29.31 -8.10 -17.90
C ARG A 125 30.14 -8.75 -19.02
N GLU A 126 29.99 -8.27 -20.25
CA GLU A 126 30.76 -8.75 -21.41
C GLU A 126 31.82 -7.76 -21.88
N GLY A 127 31.81 -6.54 -21.35
CA GLY A 127 32.82 -5.53 -21.63
C GLY A 127 32.76 -4.37 -20.64
N PRO A 128 33.56 -3.31 -20.85
CA PRO A 128 33.62 -2.17 -19.92
C PRO A 128 32.28 -1.43 -19.75
N ALA A 129 31.43 -1.45 -20.79
CA ALA A 129 30.17 -0.72 -20.85
C ALA A 129 29.06 -1.53 -21.53
N THR A 130 29.22 -2.85 -21.56
CA THR A 130 28.28 -3.78 -22.21
C THR A 130 27.83 -4.82 -21.21
N TRP A 131 26.52 -4.92 -21.04
CA TRP A 131 25.88 -5.93 -20.22
C TRP A 131 24.97 -6.78 -21.08
N VAL A 132 24.83 -8.05 -20.72
CA VAL A 132 23.84 -8.95 -21.29
C VAL A 132 22.88 -9.35 -20.19
N ARG A 133 21.61 -9.00 -20.36
CA ARG A 133 20.55 -9.52 -19.51
C ARG A 133 20.34 -10.98 -19.85
N VAL A 134 20.56 -11.82 -18.85
CA VAL A 134 20.39 -13.28 -18.95
C VAL A 134 19.11 -13.77 -18.29
N TYR A 135 18.52 -12.95 -17.41
CA TYR A 135 17.28 -13.29 -16.73
C TYR A 135 16.56 -12.05 -16.21
N ALA A 136 15.23 -12.15 -16.08
CA ALA A 136 14.37 -11.15 -15.46
C ALA A 136 13.25 -11.86 -14.71
N HIS A 137 12.89 -11.37 -13.53
CA HIS A 137 11.82 -11.94 -12.71
C HIS A 137 11.20 -10.92 -11.78
N GLY A 138 9.88 -10.95 -11.69
CA GLY A 138 9.09 -10.22 -10.70
C GLY A 138 8.44 -11.19 -9.72
N THR A 139 8.48 -10.85 -8.43
CA THR A 139 7.85 -11.63 -7.35
C THR A 139 7.20 -10.71 -6.31
N ASN A 140 6.41 -11.32 -5.43
CA ASN A 140 5.97 -10.73 -4.19
C ASN A 140 6.05 -11.74 -3.05
N ALA A 141 7.03 -11.54 -2.16
CA ALA A 141 7.10 -12.29 -0.92
C ALA A 141 6.11 -11.75 0.10
N LEU A 142 5.59 -12.65 0.94
CA LEU A 142 4.59 -12.34 1.94
C LEU A 142 4.92 -13.04 3.26
N TRP A 143 4.83 -12.28 4.34
CA TRP A 143 4.89 -12.78 5.70
C TRP A 143 3.60 -12.43 6.46
N ARG A 144 3.13 -13.36 7.30
CA ARG A 144 1.92 -13.22 8.10
C ARG A 144 2.21 -13.58 9.56
N GLY A 145 1.76 -12.75 10.50
CA GLY A 145 1.88 -13.05 11.93
C GLY A 145 1.91 -11.81 12.82
N ALA A 146 2.18 -12.02 14.12
CA ALA A 146 2.39 -10.96 15.08
C ALA A 146 3.83 -10.42 14.99
N GLY A 147 4.04 -9.10 15.12
CA GLY A 147 5.39 -8.51 15.07
C GLY A 147 5.93 -8.33 13.65
N VAL A 148 5.05 -8.01 12.70
CA VAL A 148 5.36 -7.80 11.27
C VAL A 148 6.51 -6.84 11.03
N THR A 149 6.56 -5.74 11.77
CA THR A 149 7.63 -4.75 11.64
C THR A 149 9.02 -5.36 11.80
N GLY A 150 9.14 -6.47 12.56
CA GLY A 150 10.38 -7.23 12.74
C GLY A 150 10.60 -8.36 11.72
N ALA A 151 9.72 -8.54 10.74
CA ALA A 151 9.80 -9.60 9.72
C ALA A 151 10.15 -9.06 8.31
N HIS A 152 10.49 -7.78 8.20
CA HIS A 152 10.81 -7.13 6.92
C HIS A 152 12.07 -7.70 6.26
N ASP A 153 13.10 -7.97 7.05
CA ASP A 153 14.33 -8.65 6.63
C ASP A 153 14.03 -10.02 6.00
N ARG A 154 13.19 -10.84 6.65
CA ARG A 154 12.78 -12.15 6.16
C ARG A 154 11.95 -12.06 4.88
N THR A 155 11.07 -11.06 4.81
CA THR A 155 10.22 -10.83 3.63
C THR A 155 11.08 -10.41 2.43
N LEU A 156 12.03 -9.50 2.65
CA LEU A 156 13.03 -9.11 1.65
C LEU A 156 13.87 -10.32 1.21
N ALA A 157 14.40 -11.08 2.16
CA ALA A 157 15.17 -12.29 1.87
C ALA A 157 14.38 -13.29 1.03
N SER A 158 13.11 -13.55 1.37
CA SER A 158 12.26 -14.46 0.62
C SER A 158 12.05 -13.99 -0.83
N ALA A 159 11.86 -12.68 -1.06
CA ALA A 159 11.68 -12.15 -2.41
C ALA A 159 12.95 -12.36 -3.27
N PHE A 160 14.12 -12.03 -2.73
CA PHE A 160 15.38 -12.25 -3.44
C PHE A 160 15.67 -13.74 -3.66
N THR A 161 15.41 -14.59 -2.67
CA THR A 161 15.58 -16.04 -2.79
C THR A 161 14.70 -16.60 -3.90
N GLU A 162 13.44 -16.18 -4.00
CA GLU A 162 12.52 -16.64 -5.04
C GLU A 162 13.01 -16.23 -6.44
N CYS A 163 13.36 -14.95 -6.63
CA CYS A 163 13.88 -14.47 -7.92
C CYS A 163 15.16 -15.21 -8.34
N LEU A 164 16.10 -15.40 -7.42
CA LEU A 164 17.40 -16.02 -7.73
C LEU A 164 17.29 -17.54 -7.86
N ALA A 165 16.40 -18.20 -7.12
CA ALA A 165 16.07 -19.61 -7.36
C ALA A 165 15.45 -19.79 -8.75
N GLY A 166 14.61 -18.85 -9.20
CA GLY A 166 14.09 -18.81 -10.57
C GLY A 166 15.20 -18.69 -11.63
N TYR A 167 16.24 -17.87 -11.38
CA TYR A 167 17.43 -17.79 -12.23
C TYR A 167 18.17 -19.13 -12.30
N VAL A 168 18.44 -19.75 -11.15
CA VAL A 168 19.12 -21.06 -11.06
C VAL A 168 18.36 -22.11 -11.86
N ALA A 169 17.04 -22.22 -11.66
CA ALA A 169 16.20 -23.16 -12.40
C ALA A 169 16.18 -22.88 -13.91
N ALA A 170 16.19 -21.60 -14.33
CA ALA A 170 16.27 -21.24 -15.74
C ALA A 170 17.64 -21.56 -16.36
N ARG A 171 18.74 -21.34 -15.62
CA ARG A 171 20.10 -21.71 -16.01
C ARG A 171 20.22 -23.22 -16.22
N ASP A 172 19.78 -24.00 -15.23
CA ASP A 172 19.89 -25.47 -15.26
C ASP A 172 19.03 -26.07 -16.38
N ALA A 173 17.90 -25.42 -16.71
CA ALA A 173 17.05 -25.78 -17.85
C ALA A 173 17.50 -25.20 -19.20
N GLN A 174 18.63 -24.49 -19.26
CA GLN A 174 19.12 -23.79 -20.47
C GLN A 174 18.11 -22.82 -21.10
N ARG A 175 17.34 -22.12 -20.27
CA ARG A 175 16.32 -21.13 -20.66
C ARG A 175 16.74 -19.69 -20.35
N LEU A 176 18.03 -19.43 -20.22
CA LEU A 176 18.53 -18.07 -20.05
C LEU A 176 18.38 -17.26 -21.34
N GLU A 177 18.12 -15.97 -21.17
CA GLU A 177 18.04 -15.02 -22.26
C GLU A 177 19.44 -14.54 -22.67
N SER A 178 19.50 -13.85 -23.81
CA SER A 178 20.65 -13.03 -24.18
C SER A 178 20.14 -11.74 -24.81
N VAL A 179 19.96 -10.72 -23.97
CA VAL A 179 19.53 -9.39 -24.41
C VAL A 179 20.64 -8.39 -24.09
N VAL A 180 21.30 -7.89 -25.13
CA VAL A 180 22.38 -6.90 -24.99
C VAL A 180 21.80 -5.57 -24.52
N MET A 181 22.41 -5.01 -23.48
CA MET A 181 22.05 -3.75 -22.86
C MET A 181 23.21 -2.76 -22.96
N GLY A 182 22.91 -1.57 -23.46
CA GLY A 182 23.83 -0.43 -23.39
C GLY A 182 23.83 0.23 -22.01
N PRO A 183 24.72 1.21 -21.77
CA PRO A 183 24.88 1.88 -20.47
C PRO A 183 23.61 2.54 -19.94
N THR A 184 22.80 3.12 -20.82
CA THR A 184 21.52 3.75 -20.46
C THR A 184 20.49 2.72 -19.99
N GLY A 185 20.56 1.49 -20.48
CA GLY A 185 19.64 0.40 -20.11
C GLY A 185 19.72 0.01 -18.63
N LEU A 186 20.83 0.31 -17.95
CA LEU A 186 20.99 0.03 -16.52
C LEU A 186 20.12 0.92 -15.62
N GLN A 187 19.79 2.13 -16.07
CA GLN A 187 19.04 3.12 -15.30
C GLN A 187 17.58 3.21 -15.71
N VAL A 188 17.19 2.57 -16.82
CA VAL A 188 15.83 2.60 -17.34
C VAL A 188 15.02 1.44 -16.78
N VAL A 189 13.91 1.76 -16.11
CA VAL A 189 12.85 0.80 -15.82
C VAL A 189 12.11 0.50 -17.13
N PRO A 190 11.84 -0.77 -17.47
CA PRO A 190 11.06 -1.08 -18.66
C PRO A 190 9.69 -0.38 -18.63
N GLU A 191 9.34 0.33 -19.70
CA GLU A 191 8.04 1.00 -19.77
C GLU A 191 6.90 -0.02 -19.80
N GLY A 192 5.82 0.27 -19.06
CA GLY A 192 4.64 -0.62 -19.02
C GLY A 192 4.03 -0.85 -20.41
N SER A 193 4.06 0.14 -21.29
CA SER A 193 3.64 0.02 -22.70
C SER A 193 4.44 -1.03 -23.47
N ALA A 194 5.76 -1.08 -23.28
CA ALA A 194 6.65 -2.05 -23.91
C ALA A 194 6.41 -3.46 -23.37
N LEU A 195 6.23 -3.60 -22.05
CA LEU A 195 5.88 -4.88 -21.42
C LEU A 195 4.50 -5.38 -21.87
N LEU A 196 3.54 -4.46 -22.02
CA LEU A 196 2.22 -4.79 -22.56
C LEU A 196 2.31 -5.23 -24.01
N ALA A 197 3.14 -4.56 -24.83
CA ALA A 197 3.37 -4.95 -26.22
C ALA A 197 4.01 -6.34 -26.32
N ALA A 198 4.91 -6.69 -25.39
CA ALA A 198 5.53 -8.01 -25.31
C ALA A 198 4.53 -9.13 -24.99
N LEU A 199 3.48 -8.84 -24.22
CA LEU A 199 2.38 -9.79 -24.03
C LEU A 199 1.70 -10.07 -25.37
N ALA A 200 1.62 -11.34 -25.75
CA ALA A 200 0.92 -11.75 -26.96
C ALA A 200 -0.55 -11.28 -26.95
N ALA A 201 -1.00 -10.71 -28.08
CA ALA A 201 -2.39 -10.29 -28.27
C ALA A 201 -3.36 -11.49 -28.22
N ILE A 202 -2.93 -12.62 -28.79
CA ILE A 202 -3.60 -13.91 -28.68
C ILE A 202 -2.69 -14.83 -27.88
N PRO A 203 -3.06 -15.22 -26.65
CA PRO A 203 -2.22 -16.06 -25.79
C PRO A 203 -2.16 -17.51 -26.27
N ARG A 204 -1.02 -18.18 -26.09
CA ARG A 204 -0.93 -19.64 -26.26
C ARG A 204 -1.69 -20.36 -25.16
N ARG A 205 -2.44 -21.40 -25.53
CA ARG A 205 -3.16 -22.26 -24.58
C ARG A 205 -2.18 -22.97 -23.65
N GLY A 206 -2.43 -22.93 -22.34
CA GLY A 206 -1.63 -23.65 -21.34
C GLY A 206 -1.68 -23.01 -19.94
N LEU A 207 -0.85 -23.51 -19.03
CA LEU A 207 -0.71 -23.01 -17.66
C LEU A 207 0.52 -22.10 -17.55
N TYR A 208 0.35 -20.92 -16.95
CA TYR A 208 1.45 -20.02 -16.64
C TYR A 208 1.77 -20.15 -15.16
N HIS A 209 2.91 -20.76 -14.83
CA HIS A 209 3.33 -20.92 -13.44
C HIS A 209 3.73 -19.59 -12.84
N THR A 210 4.40 -18.75 -13.63
CA THR A 210 4.86 -17.43 -13.26
C THR A 210 4.32 -16.36 -14.21
N TYR A 211 4.34 -15.09 -13.77
CA TYR A 211 4.04 -13.98 -14.68
C TYR A 211 5.00 -13.91 -15.86
N MET A 212 6.27 -14.29 -15.66
CA MET A 212 7.27 -14.29 -16.73
C MET A 212 6.94 -15.30 -17.82
N ASP A 213 6.31 -16.43 -17.49
CA ASP A 213 5.81 -17.38 -18.49
C ASP A 213 4.72 -16.73 -19.34
N ALA A 214 3.87 -15.90 -18.74
CA ALA A 214 2.82 -15.18 -19.45
C ALA A 214 3.38 -14.05 -20.33
N LEU A 215 4.38 -13.31 -19.83
CA LEU A 215 5.05 -12.24 -20.57
C LEU A 215 5.79 -12.78 -21.80
N ARG A 216 6.42 -13.96 -21.68
CA ARG A 216 7.13 -14.65 -22.79
C ARG A 216 6.21 -15.53 -23.65
N ASP A 217 4.93 -15.64 -23.29
CA ASP A 217 3.95 -16.55 -23.87
C ASP A 217 4.45 -18.01 -23.99
N SER A 218 5.08 -18.49 -22.92
CA SER A 218 5.67 -19.83 -22.80
C SER A 218 4.95 -20.66 -21.73
N PRO A 219 3.66 -20.98 -21.89
CA PRO A 219 2.94 -21.77 -20.90
C PRO A 219 3.39 -23.24 -20.90
N ASP A 220 3.12 -23.94 -19.80
CA ASP A 220 3.09 -25.41 -19.80
C ASP A 220 1.90 -25.88 -20.64
N THR A 221 2.21 -26.53 -21.76
CA THR A 221 1.25 -27.10 -22.71
C THR A 221 1.02 -28.60 -22.51
N LEU A 222 1.79 -29.23 -21.62
CA LEU A 222 1.75 -30.69 -21.39
C LEU A 222 0.71 -31.04 -20.33
N THR A 223 0.48 -30.16 -19.35
CA THR A 223 -0.53 -30.39 -18.31
C THR A 223 -1.95 -30.14 -18.84
N PRO A 224 -2.82 -31.17 -18.90
CA PRO A 224 -4.19 -30.98 -19.33
C PRO A 224 -5.01 -30.25 -18.26
N PHE A 225 -5.92 -29.39 -18.70
CA PHE A 225 -6.88 -28.70 -17.83
C PHE A 225 -8.15 -28.32 -18.59
N VAL A 226 -9.24 -28.14 -17.84
CA VAL A 226 -10.52 -27.63 -18.32
C VAL A 226 -10.95 -26.44 -17.48
N LEU A 227 -11.41 -25.37 -18.11
CA LEU A 227 -12.00 -24.23 -17.43
C LEU A 227 -13.53 -24.31 -17.51
N GLU A 228 -14.18 -24.22 -16.37
CA GLU A 228 -15.64 -24.12 -16.27
C GLU A 228 -16.04 -22.78 -15.70
N ARG A 229 -17.10 -22.19 -16.25
CA ARG A 229 -17.62 -20.92 -15.76
C ARG A 229 -18.19 -21.11 -14.37
N ARG A 230 -17.72 -20.30 -13.41
CA ARG A 230 -18.33 -20.18 -12.10
C ARG A 230 -19.56 -19.26 -12.23
N ASP A 231 -20.62 -19.62 -11.52
CA ASP A 231 -21.95 -19.02 -11.46
C ASP A 231 -22.10 -17.64 -12.18
N PRO A 232 -22.86 -17.57 -13.29
CA PRO A 232 -22.91 -16.38 -14.15
C PRO A 232 -23.45 -15.12 -13.49
N VAL A 233 -24.16 -15.25 -12.36
CA VAL A 233 -24.79 -14.13 -11.64
C VAL A 233 -23.78 -13.40 -10.76
N GLU A 234 -22.78 -14.09 -10.25
CA GLU A 234 -21.94 -13.60 -9.15
C GLU A 234 -20.65 -12.90 -9.61
N MET A 235 -19.99 -13.44 -10.63
CA MET A 235 -18.85 -12.83 -11.30
C MET A 235 -18.84 -13.25 -12.77
N PRO A 236 -19.45 -12.46 -13.67
CA PRO A 236 -19.38 -12.76 -15.09
C PRO A 236 -17.91 -12.70 -15.48
N ARG A 237 -17.33 -13.86 -15.85
CA ARG A 237 -15.91 -14.11 -16.23
C ARG A 237 -14.97 -14.66 -15.14
N SER A 238 -15.51 -15.19 -14.04
CA SER A 238 -14.74 -16.13 -13.19
C SER A 238 -14.84 -17.56 -13.73
N MET A 239 -13.69 -18.22 -13.81
CA MET A 239 -13.53 -19.61 -14.21
C MET A 239 -12.97 -20.44 -13.05
N ARG A 240 -13.41 -21.70 -12.96
CA ARG A 240 -12.84 -22.73 -12.10
C ARG A 240 -12.12 -23.75 -12.97
N MET A 241 -10.88 -24.08 -12.59
CA MET A 241 -10.13 -25.15 -13.24
C MET A 241 -10.57 -26.51 -12.69
N LYS A 242 -10.97 -27.41 -13.60
CA LYS A 242 -11.24 -28.84 -13.34
C LYS A 242 -10.16 -29.72 -13.96
N GLY A 243 -9.93 -30.86 -13.32
CA GLY A 243 -8.99 -31.90 -13.73
C GLY A 243 -8.20 -32.46 -12.54
N ASP A 244 -7.35 -33.45 -12.80
CA ASP A 244 -6.44 -34.05 -11.81
C ASP A 244 -5.28 -33.13 -11.40
N THR A 245 -5.30 -31.87 -11.83
CA THR A 245 -4.38 -30.84 -11.37
C THR A 245 -4.50 -30.69 -9.86
N ALA A 246 -3.46 -31.11 -9.13
CA ALA A 246 -3.40 -31.04 -7.68
C ALA A 246 -3.85 -29.67 -7.17
N SER A 247 -4.64 -29.64 -6.09
CA SER A 247 -5.14 -28.38 -5.50
C SER A 247 -4.01 -27.40 -5.18
N GLU A 248 -2.86 -27.91 -4.77
CA GLU A 248 -1.67 -27.10 -4.48
C GLU A 248 -1.08 -26.50 -5.75
N LEU A 249 -0.97 -27.27 -6.83
CA LEU A 249 -0.51 -26.74 -8.12
C LEU A 249 -1.42 -25.61 -8.60
N ARG A 250 -2.75 -25.78 -8.50
CA ARG A 250 -3.72 -24.73 -8.88
C ARG A 250 -3.53 -23.44 -8.10
N LYS A 251 -3.15 -23.48 -6.83
CA LYS A 251 -2.87 -22.29 -6.01
C LYS A 251 -1.52 -21.65 -6.35
N ALA A 252 -0.57 -22.44 -6.84
CA ALA A 252 0.77 -21.98 -7.18
C ALA A 252 0.90 -21.34 -8.58
N LEU A 253 -0.12 -21.46 -9.44
CA LEU A 253 -0.11 -20.85 -10.77
C LEU A 253 -0.30 -19.33 -10.69
N TRP A 254 0.41 -18.58 -11.54
CA TRP A 254 0.07 -17.18 -11.81
C TRP A 254 -1.24 -17.06 -12.61
N GLY A 255 -1.45 -17.92 -13.60
CA GLY A 255 -2.61 -17.84 -14.49
C GLY A 255 -2.67 -18.97 -15.51
N CYS A 256 -3.59 -18.84 -16.47
CA CYS A 256 -3.71 -19.77 -17.59
C CYS A 256 -4.30 -19.08 -18.83
N SER A 257 -4.28 -19.78 -19.96
CA SER A 257 -5.01 -19.36 -21.17
C SER A 257 -5.68 -20.53 -21.86
N ASP A 258 -6.88 -20.32 -22.38
CA ASP A 258 -7.61 -21.27 -23.24
C ASP A 258 -7.21 -21.19 -24.73
N GLY A 259 -6.23 -20.36 -25.09
CA GLY A 259 -5.82 -20.09 -26.47
C GLY A 259 -6.52 -18.90 -27.12
N VAL A 260 -7.47 -18.27 -26.43
CA VAL A 260 -8.18 -17.07 -26.90
C VAL A 260 -8.11 -15.96 -25.84
N ARG A 261 -8.32 -16.32 -24.58
CA ARG A 261 -8.37 -15.43 -23.43
C ARG A 261 -7.28 -15.80 -22.43
N ARG A 262 -6.87 -14.81 -21.65
CA ARG A 262 -5.93 -14.97 -20.55
C ARG A 262 -6.68 -14.82 -19.23
N TYR A 263 -6.32 -15.62 -18.25
CA TYR A 263 -6.91 -15.60 -16.92
C TYR A 263 -5.79 -15.49 -15.88
N VAL A 264 -6.01 -14.67 -14.86
CA VAL A 264 -5.14 -14.55 -13.70
C VAL A 264 -5.71 -15.35 -12.54
N ASN A 265 -4.85 -16.02 -11.78
CA ASN A 265 -5.24 -16.78 -10.61
C ASN A 265 -5.39 -15.86 -9.38
N VAL A 266 -6.51 -16.00 -8.67
CA VAL A 266 -6.80 -15.35 -7.40
C VAL A 266 -7.36 -16.42 -6.47
N ASP A 267 -6.52 -16.91 -5.57
CA ASP A 267 -6.86 -17.96 -4.60
C ASP A 267 -7.47 -19.23 -5.22
N GLY A 268 -6.92 -19.67 -6.37
CA GLY A 268 -7.41 -20.84 -7.09
C GLY A 268 -8.60 -20.57 -8.02
N HIS A 269 -9.03 -19.31 -8.14
CA HIS A 269 -10.03 -18.84 -9.09
C HIS A 269 -9.38 -18.11 -10.25
N PHE A 270 -9.80 -18.41 -11.48
CA PHE A 270 -9.20 -17.84 -12.69
C PHE A 270 -10.10 -16.74 -13.23
N LEU A 271 -9.65 -15.49 -13.13
CA LEU A 271 -10.39 -14.31 -13.56
C LEU A 271 -9.92 -13.87 -14.94
N GLU A 272 -10.84 -13.69 -15.87
CA GLU A 272 -10.51 -13.22 -17.22
C GLU A 272 -9.86 -11.84 -17.18
N LEU A 273 -8.75 -11.68 -17.91
CA LEU A 273 -8.09 -10.40 -18.13
C LEU A 273 -8.60 -9.78 -19.43
N SER A 274 -9.12 -8.56 -19.33
CA SER A 274 -9.40 -7.68 -20.46
C SER A 274 -8.14 -6.87 -20.80
N ARG A 275 -7.80 -6.78 -22.08
CA ARG A 275 -6.68 -5.96 -22.56
C ARG A 275 -7.22 -4.69 -23.20
N ASP A 276 -6.62 -3.55 -22.89
CA ASP A 276 -6.71 -2.35 -23.69
C ASP A 276 -5.32 -1.82 -24.07
N ALA A 277 -5.25 -0.59 -24.57
CA ALA A 277 -4.01 0.02 -25.05
C ALA A 277 -2.94 0.20 -23.96
N ALA A 278 -3.33 0.24 -22.68
CA ALA A 278 -2.46 0.65 -21.59
C ALA A 278 -2.33 -0.38 -20.46
N ALA A 279 -3.27 -1.31 -20.28
CA ALA A 279 -3.13 -2.36 -19.27
C ALA A 279 -3.90 -3.66 -19.55
N LEU A 280 -3.61 -4.67 -18.71
CA LEU A 280 -4.47 -5.82 -18.48
C LEU A 280 -5.32 -5.57 -17.23
N ARG A 281 -6.63 -5.66 -17.35
CA ARG A 281 -7.60 -5.31 -16.30
C ARG A 281 -8.56 -6.45 -16.01
N THR A 282 -9.01 -6.55 -14.77
CA THR A 282 -10.11 -7.44 -14.38
C THR A 282 -10.87 -6.85 -13.19
N ARG A 283 -11.85 -7.57 -12.67
CA ARG A 283 -12.59 -7.20 -11.47
C ARG A 283 -12.51 -8.32 -10.45
N VAL A 284 -12.23 -7.97 -9.20
CA VAL A 284 -12.08 -8.91 -8.07
C VAL A 284 -13.11 -8.61 -6.99
N ARG A 285 -13.73 -9.61 -6.36
CA ARG A 285 -14.62 -9.40 -5.21
C ARG A 285 -13.80 -9.13 -3.96
N PHE A 286 -14.17 -8.14 -3.14
CA PHE A 286 -13.48 -7.83 -1.88
C PHE A 286 -13.27 -9.04 -0.95
N SER A 287 -14.20 -10.00 -0.96
CA SER A 287 -14.10 -11.24 -0.17
C SER A 287 -13.11 -12.27 -0.73
N GLU A 288 -12.77 -12.17 -2.02
CA GLU A 288 -11.91 -13.10 -2.76
C GLU A 288 -10.54 -12.48 -3.09
N VAL A 289 -10.42 -11.14 -3.03
CA VAL A 289 -9.10 -10.52 -3.07
C VAL A 289 -8.42 -10.74 -1.74
N ASP A 290 -7.16 -11.15 -1.82
CA ASP A 290 -6.27 -11.04 -0.68
C ASP A 290 -6.36 -9.59 -0.15
N PRO A 291 -6.66 -9.35 1.14
CA PRO A 291 -6.72 -8.02 1.74
C PRO A 291 -5.50 -7.13 1.43
N GLU A 292 -4.37 -7.72 1.05
CA GLU A 292 -3.19 -7.09 0.46
C GLU A 292 -3.50 -6.16 -0.73
N MET A 293 -4.44 -6.54 -1.59
CA MET A 293 -4.88 -5.78 -2.76
C MET A 293 -5.78 -4.60 -2.42
N ALA A 294 -6.62 -4.78 -1.39
CA ALA A 294 -7.47 -3.73 -0.84
C ALA A 294 -6.62 -2.68 -0.13
N VAL A 295 -5.55 -3.10 0.55
CA VAL A 295 -4.69 -2.21 1.31
C VAL A 295 -3.64 -1.53 0.43
N MET A 296 -3.06 -2.20 -0.59
CA MET A 296 -2.13 -1.54 -1.52
C MET A 296 -2.78 -0.36 -2.26
N GLY A 297 -4.06 -0.50 -2.60
CA GLY A 297 -4.83 0.61 -3.18
C GLY A 297 -5.18 1.71 -2.18
N ALA A 298 -5.28 1.41 -0.88
CA ALA A 298 -5.44 2.42 0.16
C ALA A 298 -4.14 3.15 0.51
N VAL A 299 -3.02 2.44 0.50
CA VAL A 299 -1.67 2.93 0.83
C VAL A 299 -1.12 3.83 -0.28
N MET A 300 -1.34 3.48 -1.55
CA MET A 300 -0.82 4.25 -2.69
C MET A 300 -1.59 5.54 -3.01
N PHE A 301 -2.82 5.70 -2.52
CA PHE A 301 -3.72 6.79 -2.98
C PHE A 301 -4.36 7.66 -1.89
N GLY A 302 -3.90 7.57 -0.62
CA GLY A 302 -4.31 8.50 0.44
C GLY A 302 -5.83 8.56 0.65
N ALA A 303 -6.47 9.69 0.36
CA ALA A 303 -7.90 9.92 0.60
C ALA A 303 -8.83 8.94 -0.14
N LEU A 304 -8.42 8.40 -1.30
CA LEU A 304 -9.18 7.33 -1.98
C LEU A 304 -9.14 6.01 -1.19
N GLY A 305 -8.12 5.79 -0.36
CA GLY A 305 -8.00 4.70 0.62
C GLY A 305 -9.09 4.66 1.67
N GLY A 306 -9.67 5.81 2.02
CA GLY A 306 -10.86 5.87 2.88
C GLY A 306 -12.07 5.18 2.26
N ALA A 307 -12.23 5.28 0.94
CA ALA A 307 -13.26 4.56 0.19
C ALA A 307 -12.98 3.04 0.13
N PHE A 308 -11.72 2.59 0.19
CA PHE A 308 -11.40 1.17 0.33
C PHE A 308 -11.85 0.61 1.68
N GLY A 309 -11.66 1.35 2.77
CA GLY A 309 -12.15 0.96 4.11
C GLY A 309 -13.69 0.85 4.16
N ALA A 310 -14.39 1.72 3.41
CA ALA A 310 -15.85 1.66 3.27
C ALA A 310 -16.31 0.53 2.31
N ALA A 311 -15.58 0.28 1.22
CA ALA A 311 -15.91 -0.77 0.26
C ALA A 311 -15.53 -2.19 0.77
N ALA A 312 -14.52 -2.32 1.63
CA ALA A 312 -14.18 -3.56 2.32
C ALA A 312 -15.26 -4.02 3.32
N SER A 313 -16.12 -3.12 3.82
CA SER A 313 -17.34 -3.48 4.55
C SER A 313 -18.42 -4.11 3.67
N LEU A 314 -18.34 -3.93 2.34
CA LEU A 314 -19.34 -4.41 1.38
C LEU A 314 -18.81 -5.67 0.68
N ARG A 315 -18.95 -6.80 1.37
CA ARG A 315 -18.47 -8.15 0.96
C ARG A 315 -18.92 -8.61 -0.44
N GLU A 316 -19.88 -7.93 -1.06
CA GLU A 316 -20.53 -8.35 -2.30
C GLU A 316 -20.07 -7.57 -3.55
N ARG A 317 -19.17 -6.58 -3.42
CA ARG A 317 -18.79 -5.71 -4.56
C ARG A 317 -17.49 -6.12 -5.23
N SER A 318 -17.48 -5.99 -6.56
CA SER A 318 -16.30 -6.20 -7.40
C SER A 318 -15.55 -4.88 -7.64
N VAL A 319 -14.23 -4.89 -7.46
CA VAL A 319 -13.33 -3.72 -7.61
C VAL A 319 -12.54 -3.86 -8.90
N PRO A 320 -12.42 -2.79 -9.69
CA PRO A 320 -11.53 -2.79 -10.85
C PRO A 320 -10.07 -2.85 -10.41
N VAL A 321 -9.33 -3.79 -11.00
CA VAL A 321 -7.91 -4.00 -10.76
C VAL A 321 -7.19 -4.17 -12.08
N ARG A 322 -5.89 -3.89 -12.09
CA ARG A 322 -5.02 -4.07 -13.24
C ARG A 322 -3.80 -4.89 -12.88
N VAL A 323 -3.20 -5.55 -13.86
CA VAL A 323 -1.90 -6.21 -13.69
C VAL A 323 -0.81 -5.13 -13.71
N ASP A 324 -0.01 -5.06 -12.66
CA ASP A 324 1.27 -4.38 -12.68
C ASP A 324 2.21 -5.17 -13.61
N LEU A 325 2.58 -4.55 -14.72
CA LEU A 325 3.31 -5.21 -15.79
C LEU A 325 4.78 -5.50 -15.42
N LEU A 326 5.31 -4.92 -14.33
CA LEU A 326 6.65 -5.27 -13.85
C LEU A 326 6.63 -6.52 -12.98
N THR A 327 5.62 -6.66 -12.12
CA THR A 327 5.59 -7.72 -11.10
C THR A 327 4.60 -8.83 -11.40
N GLY A 328 3.67 -8.62 -12.34
CA GLY A 328 2.58 -9.52 -12.63
C GLY A 328 1.46 -9.53 -11.60
N ARG A 329 1.56 -8.72 -10.54
CA ARG A 329 0.55 -8.65 -9.50
C ARG A 329 -0.69 -7.93 -10.01
N LEU A 330 -1.83 -8.27 -9.45
CA LEU A 330 -2.94 -7.35 -9.51
C LEU A 330 -2.63 -6.15 -8.58
N VAL A 331 -3.10 -4.96 -8.97
CA VAL A 331 -3.07 -3.72 -8.19
C VAL A 331 -4.37 -2.96 -8.45
N SER A 332 -4.75 -2.04 -7.56
CA SER A 332 -5.91 -1.18 -7.79
C SER A 332 -5.78 -0.39 -9.09
N ASP A 333 -6.87 -0.24 -9.84
CA ASP A 333 -6.90 0.55 -11.07
C ASP A 333 -7.51 1.95 -10.82
N PRO A 334 -6.70 2.98 -10.47
CA PRO A 334 -7.17 4.32 -10.06
C PRO A 334 -8.07 5.00 -11.11
N GLU A 335 -7.86 4.70 -12.40
CA GLU A 335 -8.58 5.33 -13.50
C GLU A 335 -10.05 4.91 -13.58
N ARG A 336 -10.41 3.77 -12.99
CA ARG A 336 -11.76 3.20 -13.04
C ARG A 336 -12.51 3.28 -11.71
N TRP A 337 -12.01 4.06 -10.76
CA TRP A 337 -12.68 4.20 -9.45
C TRP A 337 -14.03 4.87 -9.53
N SER A 338 -14.23 5.76 -10.50
CA SER A 338 -15.54 6.34 -10.79
C SER A 338 -16.57 5.30 -11.22
N GLU A 339 -16.15 4.10 -11.66
CA GLU A 339 -17.04 2.98 -11.99
C GLU A 339 -17.48 2.19 -10.74
N VAL A 340 -16.85 2.40 -9.58
CA VAL A 340 -17.29 1.80 -8.32
C VAL A 340 -18.40 2.70 -7.77
N PRO A 341 -19.67 2.25 -7.75
CA PRO A 341 -20.74 3.06 -7.18
C PRO A 341 -20.40 3.29 -5.71
N VAL A 342 -20.13 4.54 -5.32
CA VAL A 342 -20.07 4.90 -3.91
C VAL A 342 -21.52 4.87 -3.43
N PRO A 343 -21.91 4.00 -2.48
CA PRO A 343 -23.26 4.04 -1.96
C PRO A 343 -23.47 5.42 -1.33
N THR A 344 -24.40 6.20 -1.88
CA THR A 344 -24.81 7.51 -1.34
C THR A 344 -25.34 7.41 0.08
N ASP A 345 -25.81 6.22 0.48
CA ASP A 345 -26.39 5.97 1.80
C ASP A 345 -25.36 5.47 2.83
N ASP A 346 -24.13 5.13 2.40
CA ASP A 346 -23.10 4.50 3.24
C ASP A 346 -21.73 5.19 3.11
N VAL A 347 -21.72 6.46 2.64
CA VAL A 347 -20.56 7.34 2.77
C VAL A 347 -20.29 7.44 4.26
N ARG A 348 -19.25 6.76 4.76
CA ARG A 348 -18.82 6.90 6.16
C ARG A 348 -18.55 8.38 6.41
N ARG A 349 -19.51 9.03 7.06
CA ARG A 349 -19.37 10.41 7.47
C ARG A 349 -18.44 10.43 8.67
N ALA A 350 -17.44 11.29 8.64
CA ALA A 350 -16.65 11.54 9.84
C ALA A 350 -17.57 12.13 10.89
N GLU A 351 -17.76 11.42 12.00
CA GLU A 351 -18.49 11.94 13.15
C GLU A 351 -17.55 12.81 13.98
N VAL A 352 -17.93 14.07 14.13
CA VAL A 352 -17.15 15.07 14.84
C VAL A 352 -17.99 15.61 15.98
N LEU A 353 -17.48 15.49 17.19
CA LEU A 353 -18.14 15.93 18.41
C LEU A 353 -17.40 17.13 18.98
N PHE A 354 -18.12 18.23 19.19
CA PHE A 354 -17.64 19.39 19.93
C PHE A 354 -18.32 19.42 21.30
N MET A 355 -17.55 19.42 22.38
CA MET A 355 -18.09 19.49 23.75
C MET A 355 -17.62 20.76 24.45
N HIS A 356 -18.55 21.50 25.05
CA HIS A 356 -18.21 22.59 25.95
C HIS A 356 -17.92 22.04 27.36
N SER A 357 -16.66 22.11 27.80
CA SER A 357 -16.22 21.49 29.05
C SER A 357 -16.95 22.01 30.29
N ARG A 358 -17.47 21.10 31.12
CA ARG A 358 -18.00 21.39 32.47
C ARG A 358 -16.97 22.02 33.43
N SER A 359 -15.68 21.99 33.08
CA SER A 359 -14.61 22.61 33.87
C SER A 359 -14.28 24.06 33.45
N GLY A 360 -15.02 24.62 32.48
CA GLY A 360 -14.91 26.02 32.06
C GLY A 360 -15.23 26.99 33.20
N ARG A 361 -14.55 28.14 33.23
CA ARG A 361 -14.75 29.17 34.27
C ARG A 361 -15.77 30.23 33.89
N GLN A 362 -16.25 30.20 32.65
CA GLN A 362 -17.22 31.13 32.11
C GLN A 362 -18.51 30.38 31.77
N GLU A 363 -19.64 30.98 32.16
CA GLU A 363 -20.98 30.40 31.96
C GLU A 363 -21.61 30.81 30.63
N ALA A 364 -21.00 31.75 29.89
CA ALA A 364 -21.48 32.15 28.58
C ALA A 364 -21.37 30.98 27.58
N PRO A 365 -22.38 30.80 26.70
CA PRO A 365 -22.36 29.72 25.73
C PRO A 365 -21.25 29.91 24.68
N ILE A 366 -20.72 28.79 24.19
CA ILE A 366 -19.83 28.77 23.02
C ILE A 366 -20.69 28.65 21.77
N SER A 367 -20.50 29.56 20.83
CA SER A 367 -21.15 29.57 19.52
C SER A 367 -20.22 28.93 18.49
N LEU A 368 -20.71 27.93 17.75
CA LEU A 368 -20.01 27.31 16.65
C LEU A 368 -20.61 27.79 15.33
N GLN A 369 -19.78 28.41 14.48
CA GLN A 369 -20.11 28.68 13.09
C GLN A 369 -19.56 27.54 12.24
N VAL A 370 -20.49 26.80 11.66
CA VAL A 370 -20.21 25.63 10.84
C VAL A 370 -20.36 26.02 9.37
N PRO A 371 -19.31 25.93 8.54
CA PRO A 371 -19.41 26.29 7.13
C PRO A 371 -20.51 25.49 6.42
N GLY A 372 -21.37 26.20 5.68
CA GLY A 372 -22.51 25.62 4.96
C GLY A 372 -23.77 25.41 5.80
N ARG A 373 -23.76 25.70 7.10
CA ARG A 373 -24.96 25.73 7.95
C ARG A 373 -25.40 27.17 8.17
N GLU A 374 -26.68 27.46 8.00
CA GLU A 374 -27.25 28.76 8.37
C GLU A 374 -27.31 28.89 9.90
N GLY A 375 -26.78 29.99 10.43
CA GLY A 375 -26.76 30.28 11.86
C GLY A 375 -25.56 29.70 12.61
N SER A 376 -25.54 29.92 13.93
CA SER A 376 -24.53 29.38 14.85
C SER A 376 -25.16 28.38 15.81
N VAL A 377 -24.43 27.33 16.16
CA VAL A 377 -24.84 26.37 17.21
C VAL A 377 -24.36 26.90 18.56
N HIS A 378 -25.25 27.14 19.50
CA HIS A 378 -24.90 27.67 20.82
C HIS A 378 -24.90 26.55 21.85
N MET A 379 -23.75 26.29 22.46
CA MET A 379 -23.57 25.24 23.47
C MET A 379 -23.30 25.85 24.85
N ALA A 380 -24.22 25.60 25.78
CA ALA A 380 -24.00 25.84 27.19
C ALA A 380 -22.96 24.87 27.76
N LYS A 381 -22.51 25.12 28.98
CA LYS A 381 -21.51 24.32 29.65
C LYS A 381 -22.01 22.89 29.88
N GLY A 382 -21.20 21.91 29.50
CA GLY A 382 -21.58 20.48 29.56
C GLY A 382 -22.34 19.98 28.34
N GLN A 383 -22.84 20.86 27.49
CA GLN A 383 -23.50 20.47 26.25
C GLN A 383 -22.50 20.16 25.14
N TYR A 384 -22.97 19.42 24.15
CA TYR A 384 -22.18 19.05 22.99
C TYR A 384 -22.99 19.12 21.69
N HIS A 385 -22.28 19.25 20.59
CA HIS A 385 -22.83 19.21 19.23
C HIS A 385 -22.09 18.15 18.43
N THR A 386 -22.83 17.35 17.67
CA THR A 386 -22.27 16.36 16.75
C THR A 386 -22.57 16.73 15.32
N MET A 387 -21.57 16.49 14.47
CA MET A 387 -21.64 16.70 13.05
C MET A 387 -21.26 15.43 12.32
N LEU A 388 -21.97 15.15 11.23
CA LEU A 388 -21.61 14.12 10.29
C LEU A 388 -21.08 14.80 9.03
N LEU A 389 -19.77 14.67 8.79
CA LEU A 389 -19.10 15.31 7.66
C LEU A 389 -18.82 14.33 6.56
N GLU A 390 -19.10 14.72 5.32
CA GLU A 390 -18.63 13.96 4.16
C GLU A 390 -17.10 14.04 4.04
N PRO A 391 -16.43 12.94 3.66
CA PRO A 391 -14.99 12.93 3.40
C PRO A 391 -14.60 13.99 2.38
N ARG A 392 -13.55 14.77 2.65
CA ARG A 392 -13.07 15.84 1.76
C ARG A 392 -11.57 16.07 1.93
N GLN A 393 -10.86 16.40 0.85
CA GLN A 393 -9.39 16.56 0.86
C GLN A 393 -8.88 17.72 1.73
N GLN A 394 -9.67 18.78 1.88
CA GLN A 394 -9.28 19.98 2.62
C GLN A 394 -9.81 19.96 4.04
N GLU A 395 -9.06 20.54 4.98
CA GLU A 395 -9.54 20.73 6.34
C GLU A 395 -10.81 21.59 6.35
N PHE A 396 -11.74 21.18 7.19
CA PHE A 396 -12.96 21.90 7.45
C PHE A 396 -12.77 22.80 8.67
N ILE A 397 -12.94 24.10 8.52
CA ILE A 397 -12.72 25.06 9.61
C ILE A 397 -14.04 25.40 10.29
N VAL A 398 -14.21 24.96 11.54
CA VAL A 398 -15.32 25.38 12.40
C VAL A 398 -14.84 26.54 13.28
N LYS A 399 -15.59 27.64 13.32
CA LYS A 399 -15.22 28.79 14.16
C LYS A 399 -15.95 28.72 15.50
N ALA A 400 -15.21 28.68 16.59
CA ALA A 400 -15.75 28.72 17.94
C ALA A 400 -15.62 30.13 18.54
N GLN A 401 -16.69 30.66 19.13
CA GLN A 401 -16.72 32.03 19.65
C GLN A 401 -17.51 32.12 20.98
N VAL A 402 -17.11 33.00 21.89
CA VAL A 402 -17.86 33.32 23.11
C VAL A 402 -18.19 34.81 23.12
N GLY A 403 -19.48 35.15 23.11
CA GLY A 403 -19.93 36.54 23.06
C GLY A 403 -19.35 37.31 21.86
N SER A 404 -18.82 38.51 22.12
CA SER A 404 -18.19 39.38 21.11
C SER A 404 -16.68 39.16 20.91
N MET A 405 -16.10 38.12 21.53
CA MET A 405 -14.68 37.81 21.40
C MET A 405 -14.31 37.38 19.98
N ALA A 406 -13.05 37.51 19.57
CA ALA A 406 -12.60 36.99 18.28
C ALA A 406 -12.79 35.46 18.21
N PRO A 407 -13.27 34.91 17.07
CA PRO A 407 -13.44 33.48 16.91
C PRO A 407 -12.09 32.75 16.89
N VAL A 408 -12.10 31.50 17.34
CA VAL A 408 -10.99 30.55 17.24
C VAL A 408 -11.33 29.53 16.16
N ASP A 409 -10.43 29.36 15.20
CA ASP A 409 -10.56 28.37 14.14
C ASP A 409 -10.23 26.96 14.67
N VAL A 410 -11.12 26.01 14.41
CA VAL A 410 -10.94 24.59 14.71
C VAL A 410 -10.85 23.82 13.40
N ALA A 411 -9.64 23.36 13.08
CA ALA A 411 -9.40 22.52 11.92
C ALA A 411 -9.89 21.09 12.17
N VAL A 412 -10.79 20.63 11.30
CA VAL A 412 -11.42 19.32 11.34
C VAL A 412 -11.04 18.55 10.08
N ASN A 413 -10.48 17.36 10.24
CA ASN A 413 -10.08 16.53 9.11
C ASN A 413 -11.17 15.52 8.79
N ALA A 414 -12.04 15.81 7.82
CA ALA A 414 -13.14 14.92 7.47
C ALA A 414 -12.71 13.61 6.77
N ASN A 415 -11.42 13.43 6.43
CA ASN A 415 -10.90 12.18 5.87
C ASN A 415 -10.52 11.15 6.94
N GLU A 416 -10.49 11.54 8.20
CA GLU A 416 -10.18 10.59 9.26
C GLU A 416 -11.37 9.67 9.51
N LEU A 417 -11.15 8.36 9.36
CA LEU A 417 -12.16 7.31 9.58
C LEU A 417 -12.49 7.06 11.06
N VAL A 418 -11.95 7.88 11.96
CA VAL A 418 -12.16 7.80 13.40
C VAL A 418 -12.98 8.99 13.86
N GLN A 419 -13.86 8.76 14.85
CA GLN A 419 -14.62 9.81 15.49
C GLN A 419 -13.66 10.82 16.13
N GLN A 420 -13.87 12.10 15.85
CA GLN A 420 -13.04 13.18 16.38
C GLN A 420 -13.79 13.91 17.49
N VAL A 421 -13.18 13.99 18.68
CA VAL A 421 -13.75 14.71 19.82
C VAL A 421 -12.90 15.94 20.13
N PHE A 422 -13.53 17.10 20.08
CA PHE A 422 -12.95 18.39 20.43
C PHE A 422 -13.55 18.90 21.74
N LEU A 423 -12.69 19.11 22.73
CA LEU A 423 -13.07 19.73 23.99
C LEU A 423 -12.79 21.23 23.93
N LEU A 424 -13.84 22.03 24.10
CA LEU A 424 -13.79 23.49 24.11
C LEU A 424 -13.88 23.99 25.55
N LYS A 425 -12.95 24.85 25.96
CA LYS A 425 -12.92 25.42 27.32
C LYS A 425 -12.72 26.92 27.26
N ALA A 426 -13.72 27.68 27.71
CA ALA A 426 -13.61 29.11 27.90
C ALA A 426 -13.01 29.44 29.29
N ASP A 427 -12.02 30.34 29.32
CA ASP A 427 -11.49 30.90 30.56
C ASP A 427 -12.36 32.06 31.09
N LYS A 428 -11.95 32.71 32.19
CA LYS A 428 -12.71 33.83 32.79
C LYS A 428 -12.81 35.08 31.90
N ARG A 429 -11.98 35.18 30.86
CA ARG A 429 -11.88 36.33 29.94
C ARG A 429 -12.55 36.05 28.60
N GLY A 430 -13.17 34.88 28.43
CA GLY A 430 -13.82 34.46 27.18
C GLY A 430 -12.86 33.91 26.14
N ALA A 431 -11.58 33.71 26.48
CA ALA A 431 -10.65 33.07 25.55
C ALA A 431 -10.94 31.55 25.51
N ILE A 432 -11.13 31.02 24.31
CA ILE A 432 -11.43 29.61 24.09
C ILE A 432 -10.12 28.85 23.88
N LYS A 433 -9.91 27.81 24.68
CA LYS A 433 -8.90 26.77 24.41
C LYS A 433 -9.60 25.57 23.78
N VAL A 434 -9.06 25.12 22.65
CA VAL A 434 -9.54 23.95 21.91
C VAL A 434 -8.53 22.83 22.08
N SER A 435 -9.00 21.66 22.50
CA SER A 435 -8.19 20.45 22.61
C SER A 435 -8.84 19.34 21.80
N ARG A 436 -8.14 18.84 20.79
CA ARG A 436 -8.50 17.56 20.17
C ARG A 436 -8.08 16.43 21.11
N LEU A 437 -9.00 15.53 21.42
CA LEU A 437 -8.76 14.45 22.38
C LEU A 437 -8.15 13.23 21.70
N ASN A 438 -7.34 12.48 22.44
CA ASN A 438 -6.88 11.17 22.01
C ASN A 438 -8.01 10.13 22.14
N TRP A 439 -7.77 8.91 21.67
CA TRP A 439 -8.78 7.84 21.67
C TRP A 439 -9.35 7.54 23.07
N GLU A 440 -8.49 7.32 24.06
CA GLU A 440 -8.90 6.96 25.43
C GLU A 440 -9.81 8.03 26.06
N MET A 441 -9.41 9.31 25.95
CA MET A 441 -10.19 10.43 26.46
C MET A 441 -11.50 10.61 25.69
N SER A 442 -11.49 10.37 24.38
CA SER A 442 -12.69 10.43 23.54
C SER A 442 -13.70 9.38 23.98
N GLN A 443 -13.29 8.12 24.16
CA GLN A 443 -14.15 7.04 24.64
C GLN A 443 -14.71 7.33 26.04
N ALA A 444 -13.88 7.86 26.95
CA ALA A 444 -14.34 8.26 28.27
C ALA A 444 -15.43 9.34 28.23
N ILE A 445 -15.35 10.30 27.29
CA ILE A 445 -16.41 11.28 27.10
C ILE A 445 -17.65 10.63 26.50
N LEU A 446 -17.50 9.88 25.40
CA LEU A 446 -18.59 9.27 24.66
C LEU A 446 -19.46 8.36 25.54
N ASN A 447 -18.84 7.58 26.42
CA ASN A 447 -19.54 6.69 27.36
C ASN A 447 -20.37 7.43 28.43
N ASN A 448 -20.11 8.74 28.62
CA ASN A 448 -20.78 9.59 29.61
C ASN A 448 -21.65 10.68 28.97
N LEU A 449 -21.91 10.61 27.66
CA LEU A 449 -22.82 11.52 27.00
C LEU A 449 -24.27 11.11 27.27
N HIS A 450 -25.10 12.12 27.47
CA HIS A 450 -26.54 11.97 27.59
C HIS A 450 -27.22 12.71 26.43
N ASP A 451 -28.31 12.17 25.90
CA ASP A 451 -29.00 12.79 24.75
C ASP A 451 -29.58 14.16 25.11
N GLU A 452 -29.97 14.40 26.37
CA GLU A 452 -30.45 15.71 26.82
C GLU A 452 -29.38 16.83 26.77
N ASP A 453 -28.09 16.47 26.78
CA ASP A 453 -26.97 17.42 26.70
C ASP A 453 -26.63 17.78 25.23
N ARG A 454 -27.28 17.15 24.25
CA ARG A 454 -27.01 17.35 22.82
C ARG A 454 -27.72 18.58 22.27
N VAL A 455 -26.96 19.44 21.60
CA VAL A 455 -27.48 20.57 20.82
C VAL A 455 -27.57 20.15 19.34
N PRO A 456 -28.73 20.33 18.68
CA PRO A 456 -28.94 19.92 17.30
C PRO A 456 -28.14 20.74 16.28
#